data_AF-D5UQE4-F1
#
_entry.id   AF-D5UQE4-F1
#
_cell.length_a   1.000
_cell.length_b   1.000
_cell.length_c   1.000
_cell.angle_alpha   90.00
_cell.angle_beta   90.00
_cell.angle_gamma   90.00
#
_symmetry.space_group_name_H-M   'P 1'
#
loop_
_entity.id
_entity.type
_entity.pdbx_description
1 polymer ?
#
loop_
_entity_poly.entity_id
_entity_poly.type
_entity_poly.pdbx_seq_one_letter_code
_entity_poly.pdbx_strand_id
1 'polypeptide(L)'
;MKAPLDVHIETARLHLSPASDGRFHIVDRHSRRTVGRIALRASRHSRVRGLELSYSVASAHRRRGFCGEAARALVDHAFAHGITPRIYASTAWSNVASRRILAALGMHQRDIAMLDWESLAGDVDPHESDLTPYARVEYEMLHWDWHQRRLDTRLTS
;
A
#
# COMPACT_ATOMS: atom_id res chain seq x y z
N MET A 1 -24.18 -11.29 -0.74
CA MET A 1 -22.79 -11.51 -0.27
C MET A 1 -22.13 -10.16 -0.07
N LYS A 2 -21.69 -9.82 1.14
CA LYS A 2 -20.95 -8.58 1.42
C LYS A 2 -19.62 -8.65 0.66
N ALA A 3 -19.18 -7.57 0.03
CA ALA A 3 -17.86 -7.53 -0.59
C ALA A 3 -16.80 -7.85 0.50
N PRO A 4 -15.78 -8.67 0.24
CA PRO A 4 -14.81 -9.13 1.26
C PRO A 4 -13.97 -8.01 1.89
N LEU A 5 -14.21 -6.74 1.54
CA LEU A 5 -13.53 -5.55 2.04
C LEU A 5 -14.48 -4.54 2.73
N ASP A 6 -15.74 -4.89 3.02
CA ASP A 6 -16.67 -4.02 3.72
C ASP A 6 -16.61 -4.21 5.25
N VAL A 7 -15.38 -4.08 5.78
CA VAL A 7 -14.97 -4.39 7.15
C VAL A 7 -14.24 -3.19 7.77
N HIS A 8 -14.49 -2.94 9.05
CA HIS A 8 -13.71 -1.97 9.80
C HIS A 8 -12.43 -2.63 10.32
N ILE A 9 -11.26 -2.09 10.02
CA ILE A 9 -9.98 -2.63 10.51
C ILE A 9 -9.42 -1.67 11.55
N GLU A 10 -9.34 -2.09 12.79
CA GLU A 10 -8.75 -1.30 13.88
C GLU A 10 -7.26 -1.61 14.07
N THR A 11 -6.50 -0.57 14.39
CA THR A 11 -5.08 -0.65 14.74
C THR A 11 -4.81 0.21 15.98
N ALA A 12 -3.56 0.28 16.43
CA ALA A 12 -3.19 1.07 17.59
C ALA A 12 -3.56 2.56 17.44
N ARG A 13 -3.28 3.17 16.28
CA ARG A 13 -3.46 4.62 16.06
C ARG A 13 -4.53 4.99 15.06
N LEU A 14 -4.93 4.08 14.18
CA LEU A 14 -5.91 4.37 13.13
C LEU A 14 -6.99 3.29 13.04
N HIS A 15 -8.06 3.60 12.32
CA HIS A 15 -8.93 2.58 11.77
C HIS A 15 -9.18 2.81 10.28
N LEU A 16 -9.45 1.72 9.57
CA LEU A 16 -9.84 1.72 8.18
C LEU A 16 -11.35 1.59 8.09
N SER A 17 -12.01 2.63 7.60
CA SER A 17 -13.46 2.66 7.41
C SER A 17 -13.79 2.52 5.91
N PRO A 18 -14.66 1.57 5.50
CA PRO A 18 -15.05 1.43 4.11
C PRO A 18 -15.67 2.71 3.54
N ALA A 19 -15.32 3.03 2.30
CA ALA A 19 -15.90 4.10 1.52
C ALA A 19 -16.72 3.52 0.36
N SER A 20 -17.68 4.31 -0.15
CA SER A 20 -18.57 3.87 -1.24
C SER A 20 -17.86 3.57 -2.57
N ASP A 21 -16.62 4.05 -2.74
CA ASP A 21 -15.80 3.86 -3.95
C ASP A 21 -14.92 2.61 -3.92
N GLY A 22 -15.16 1.68 -2.98
CA GLY A 22 -14.36 0.46 -2.82
C GLY A 22 -12.95 0.72 -2.26
N ARG A 23 -12.77 1.87 -1.61
CA ARG A 23 -11.56 2.23 -0.86
C ARG A 23 -11.87 2.26 0.64
N PHE A 24 -10.85 2.49 1.45
CA PHE A 24 -10.97 2.79 2.87
C PHE A 24 -10.50 4.21 3.16
N HIS A 25 -11.17 4.86 4.10
CA HIS A 25 -10.67 6.03 4.80
C HIS A 25 -9.66 5.59 5.86
N ILE A 26 -8.49 6.23 5.88
CA ILE A 26 -7.56 6.13 7.01
C ILE A 26 -8.01 7.19 8.01
N VAL A 27 -8.54 6.77 9.15
CA VAL A 27 -9.03 7.66 10.20
C VAL A 27 -8.13 7.58 11.41
N ASP A 28 -7.56 8.72 11.82
CA ASP A 28 -6.79 8.82 13.06
C ASP A 28 -7.72 8.64 14.26
N ARG A 29 -7.44 7.65 15.12
CA ARG A 29 -8.28 7.34 16.28
C ARG A 29 -8.27 8.47 17.32
N HIS A 30 -7.18 9.21 17.42
CA HIS A 30 -7.05 10.27 18.41
C HIS A 30 -7.89 11.49 18.01
N SER A 31 -7.66 12.02 16.80
CA SER A 31 -8.39 13.21 16.33
C SER A 31 -9.76 12.89 15.73
N ARG A 32 -10.06 11.62 15.43
CA ARG A 32 -11.24 11.15 14.69
C ARG A 32 -11.38 11.77 13.29
N ARG A 33 -10.28 12.28 12.74
CA ARG A 33 -10.26 12.89 11.40
C ARG A 33 -9.77 11.89 10.36
N THR A 34 -10.39 11.94 9.19
CA THR A 34 -9.86 11.26 8.00
C THR A 34 -8.56 11.94 7.58
N VAL A 35 -7.46 11.19 7.59
CA VAL A 35 -6.12 11.68 7.25
C VAL A 35 -5.64 11.19 5.88
N GLY A 36 -6.34 10.23 5.29
CA GLY A 36 -5.95 9.64 4.01
C GLY A 36 -6.94 8.62 3.48
N ARG A 37 -6.53 7.95 2.40
CA ARG A 37 -7.27 6.86 1.76
C ARG A 37 -6.31 5.72 1.44
N ILE A 38 -6.84 4.50 1.45
CA ILE A 38 -6.10 3.29 1.10
C ILE A 38 -7.02 2.29 0.42
N ALA A 39 -6.52 1.47 -0.49
CA ALA A 39 -7.32 0.45 -1.15
C ALA A 39 -6.49 -0.74 -1.64
N LEU A 40 -7.14 -1.90 -1.72
CA LEU A 40 -6.72 -3.05 -2.52
C LEU A 40 -7.72 -3.21 -3.65
N ARG A 41 -7.26 -3.08 -4.90
CA ARG A 41 -8.14 -3.11 -6.07
C ARG A 41 -7.62 -4.07 -7.12
N ALA A 42 -8.53 -4.77 -7.78
CA ALA A 42 -8.16 -5.57 -8.94
C ALA A 42 -7.62 -4.62 -10.00
N SER A 43 -6.39 -4.87 -10.44
CA SER A 43 -5.85 -4.12 -11.55
C SER A 43 -6.41 -4.64 -12.85
N ARG A 44 -6.76 -3.69 -13.71
CA ARG A 44 -7.20 -3.92 -15.09
C ARG A 44 -6.02 -4.12 -16.04
N HIS A 45 -4.78 -3.94 -15.56
CA HIS A 45 -3.57 -3.88 -16.40
C HIS A 45 -2.52 -4.96 -16.08
N SER A 46 -2.63 -5.68 -14.96
CA SER A 46 -1.75 -6.81 -14.66
C SER A 46 -2.29 -8.10 -15.25
N ARG A 47 -1.48 -8.79 -16.06
CA ARG A 47 -1.77 -10.17 -16.54
C ARG A 47 -1.70 -11.20 -15.41
N VAL A 48 -1.03 -10.88 -14.31
CA VAL A 48 -0.89 -11.72 -13.12
C VAL A 48 -1.99 -11.38 -12.13
N ARG A 49 -2.77 -12.39 -11.73
CA ARG A 49 -3.83 -12.25 -10.71
C ARG A 49 -3.25 -11.67 -9.42
N GLY A 50 -3.87 -10.60 -8.91
CA GLY A 50 -3.47 -9.94 -7.67
C GLY A 50 -4.26 -8.66 -7.44
N LEU A 51 -4.10 -8.08 -6.25
CA LEU A 51 -4.67 -6.78 -5.90
C LEU A 51 -3.56 -5.73 -5.79
N GLU A 52 -3.82 -4.56 -6.37
CA GLU A 52 -2.93 -3.41 -6.28
C GLU A 52 -3.23 -2.64 -4.99
N LEU A 53 -2.19 -2.48 -4.17
CA LEU A 53 -2.18 -1.62 -3.00
C LEU A 53 -1.92 -0.18 -3.43
N SER A 54 -2.83 0.71 -3.05
CA SER A 54 -2.71 2.15 -3.27
C SER A 54 -3.04 2.91 -1.99
N TYR A 55 -2.32 3.99 -1.71
CA TYR A 55 -2.57 4.82 -0.54
C TYR A 55 -2.19 6.28 -0.79
N SER A 56 -2.84 7.17 -0.05
CA SER A 56 -2.48 8.59 0.01
C SER A 56 -2.78 9.14 1.40
N VAL A 57 -1.91 10.00 1.89
CA VAL A 57 -2.09 10.72 3.16
C VAL A 57 -1.94 12.20 2.89
N ALA A 58 -2.86 13.00 3.43
CA ALA A 58 -2.83 14.45 3.33
C ALA A 58 -1.50 14.99 3.84
N SER A 59 -0.94 16.00 3.16
CA SER A 59 0.40 16.55 3.43
C SER A 59 0.63 16.88 4.91
N ALA A 60 -0.37 17.49 5.56
CA ALA A 60 -0.37 17.85 6.99
C ALA A 60 -0.24 16.64 7.95
N HIS A 61 -0.45 15.42 7.47
CA HIS A 61 -0.44 14.19 8.26
C HIS A 61 0.65 13.20 7.83
N ARG A 62 1.52 13.57 6.88
CA ARG A 62 2.66 12.74 6.43
C ARG A 62 3.73 12.63 7.53
N ARG A 63 4.63 11.65 7.39
CA ARG A 63 5.77 11.38 8.31
C ARG A 63 5.38 11.06 9.76
N ARG A 64 4.12 10.67 10.00
CA ARG A 64 3.59 10.28 11.32
C ARG A 64 3.32 8.78 11.47
N GLY A 65 3.70 7.98 10.47
CA GLY A 65 3.54 6.52 10.48
C GLY A 65 2.16 5.99 10.04
N PHE A 66 1.15 6.83 9.87
CA PHE A 66 -0.21 6.40 9.47
C PHE A 66 -0.22 5.54 8.20
N CYS A 67 0.56 5.92 7.20
CA CYS A 67 0.57 5.23 5.91
C CYS A 67 1.08 3.78 6.04
N GLY A 68 2.20 3.58 6.75
CA GLY A 68 2.78 2.26 6.95
C GLY A 68 1.91 1.37 7.85
N GLU A 69 1.27 1.95 8.87
CA GLU A 69 0.33 1.23 9.74
C GLU A 69 -0.93 0.80 8.99
N ALA A 70 -1.52 1.69 8.19
CA ALA A 70 -2.69 1.40 7.37
C ALA A 70 -2.37 0.32 6.31
N ALA A 71 -1.22 0.45 5.63
CA ALA A 71 -0.79 -0.51 4.62
C ALA A 71 -0.55 -1.89 5.21
N ARG A 72 0.10 -1.98 6.38
CA ARG A 72 0.31 -3.25 7.08
C ARG A 72 -1.02 -3.88 7.47
N ALA A 73 -1.92 -3.11 8.08
CA ALA A 73 -3.21 -3.62 8.52
C ALA A 73 -4.06 -4.15 7.37
N LEU A 74 -4.09 -3.45 6.23
CA LEU A 74 -4.87 -3.87 5.07
C LEU A 74 -4.26 -5.11 4.39
N VAL A 75 -2.94 -5.17 4.25
CA VAL A 75 -2.22 -6.33 3.69
C VAL A 75 -2.40 -7.56 4.58
N ASP A 76 -2.21 -7.41 5.90
CA ASP A 76 -2.40 -8.49 6.87
C ASP A 76 -3.84 -9.01 6.83
N HIS A 77 -4.83 -8.12 6.79
CA HIS A 77 -6.23 -8.52 6.70
C HIS A 77 -6.49 -9.34 5.42
N ALA A 78 -6.04 -8.84 4.27
CA ALA A 78 -6.28 -9.48 2.98
C ALA A 78 -5.64 -10.87 2.89
N PHE A 79 -4.41 -11.03 3.37
CA PHE A 79 -3.76 -12.34 3.38
C PHE A 79 -4.35 -13.29 4.42
N ALA A 80 -4.59 -12.82 5.66
CA ALA A 80 -5.17 -13.65 6.71
C ALA A 80 -6.54 -14.23 6.35
N HIS A 81 -7.30 -13.55 5.49
CA HIS A 81 -8.63 -13.96 5.03
C HIS A 81 -8.60 -14.61 3.65
N GLY A 82 -7.43 -14.85 3.06
CA GLY A 82 -7.29 -15.51 1.76
C GLY A 82 -7.90 -14.72 0.59
N ILE A 83 -8.01 -13.39 0.70
CA ILE A 83 -8.67 -12.54 -0.32
C ILE A 83 -7.94 -12.62 -1.65
N THR A 84 -6.60 -12.70 -1.63
CA THR A 84 -5.76 -12.78 -2.82
C THR A 84 -4.46 -13.52 -2.51
N PRO A 85 -3.90 -14.30 -3.46
CA PRO A 85 -2.59 -14.92 -3.30
C PRO A 85 -1.43 -13.93 -3.49
N ARG A 86 -1.70 -12.74 -4.07
CA ARG A 86 -0.69 -11.73 -4.42
C ARG A 86 -1.22 -10.33 -4.18
N ILE A 87 -0.39 -9.50 -3.54
CA ILE A 87 -0.59 -8.05 -3.47
C ILE A 87 0.64 -7.40 -4.08
N TYR A 88 0.43 -6.37 -4.90
CA TYR A 88 1.52 -5.63 -5.50
C TYR A 88 1.26 -4.13 -5.40
N ALA A 89 2.29 -3.32 -5.60
CA ALA A 89 2.19 -1.86 -5.57
C ALA A 89 3.20 -1.27 -6.55
N SER A 90 2.80 -0.21 -7.24
CA SER A 90 3.68 0.56 -8.11
C SER A 90 3.86 1.96 -7.57
N THR A 91 5.05 2.52 -7.74
CA THR A 91 5.34 3.91 -7.36
C THR A 91 6.47 4.48 -8.22
N ALA A 92 6.54 5.81 -8.36
CA ALA A 92 7.69 6.43 -9.02
C ALA A 92 8.99 6.07 -8.29
N TRP A 93 10.08 5.88 -9.04
CA TRP A 93 11.39 5.55 -8.50
C TRP A 93 11.89 6.61 -7.51
N SER A 94 11.62 7.88 -7.80
CA SER A 94 11.91 9.02 -6.92
C SER A 94 11.05 9.06 -5.65
N ASN A 95 9.93 8.32 -5.58
CA ASN A 95 9.10 8.29 -4.38
C ASN A 95 9.71 7.41 -3.27
N VAL A 96 10.82 7.88 -2.69
CA VAL A 96 11.60 7.18 -1.66
C VAL A 96 10.75 6.84 -0.43
N ALA A 97 9.77 7.70 -0.08
CA ALA A 97 8.88 7.46 1.04
C ALA A 97 8.00 6.21 0.85
N SER A 98 7.36 6.10 -0.32
CA SER A 98 6.56 4.92 -0.68
C SER A 98 7.43 3.67 -0.74
N ARG A 99 8.59 3.73 -1.42
CA ARG A 99 9.54 2.61 -1.52
C ARG A 99 9.98 2.07 -0.15
N ARG A 100 10.27 2.97 0.81
CA ARG A 100 10.60 2.58 2.19
C ARG A 100 9.44 1.87 2.89
N ILE A 101 8.20 2.35 2.70
CA ILE A 101 7.01 1.70 3.26
C ILE A 101 6.84 0.30 2.65
N LEU A 102 6.90 0.17 1.32
CA LEU A 102 6.73 -1.10 0.62
C LEU A 102 7.79 -2.12 1.04
N ALA A 103 9.06 -1.71 1.12
CA ALA A 103 10.13 -2.55 1.64
C ALA A 103 9.91 -2.94 3.11
N ALA A 104 9.46 -2.01 3.96
CA ALA A 104 9.18 -2.28 5.37
C ALA A 104 7.96 -3.19 5.62
N LEU A 105 7.04 -3.30 4.64
CA LEU A 105 5.99 -4.33 4.64
C LEU A 105 6.56 -5.72 4.33
N GLY A 106 7.79 -5.79 3.82
CA GLY A 106 8.42 -6.99 3.28
C GLY A 106 7.98 -7.30 1.85
N MET A 107 7.56 -6.30 1.08
CA MET A 107 7.39 -6.47 -0.36
C MET A 107 8.75 -6.47 -1.06
N HIS A 108 8.90 -7.32 -2.07
CA HIS A 108 10.10 -7.43 -2.88
C HIS A 108 9.95 -6.61 -4.15
N GLN A 109 11.02 -5.88 -4.52
CA GLN A 109 11.07 -5.18 -5.80
C GLN A 109 11.12 -6.20 -6.94
N ARG A 110 10.32 -6.03 -7.98
CA ARG A 110 10.21 -6.99 -9.09
C ARG A 110 10.57 -6.44 -10.44
N ASP A 111 10.11 -5.24 -10.75
CA ASP A 111 10.28 -4.67 -12.07
C ASP A 111 10.49 -3.16 -11.99
N ILE A 112 11.14 -2.61 -13.02
CA ILE A 112 11.33 -1.18 -13.22
C ILE A 112 10.99 -0.85 -14.67
N ALA A 113 9.96 -0.03 -14.87
CA ALA A 113 9.56 0.46 -16.18
C ALA A 113 9.99 1.92 -16.34
N MET A 114 10.66 2.23 -17.46
CA MET A 114 10.86 3.62 -17.89
C MET A 114 9.58 4.12 -18.57
N LEU A 115 9.17 5.34 -18.22
CA LEU A 115 7.90 5.97 -18.59
C LEU A 115 8.15 7.43 -18.97
N ASP A 116 7.25 8.04 -19.74
CA ASP A 116 7.27 9.48 -19.94
C ASP A 116 6.74 10.25 -18.72
N TRP A 117 6.88 11.57 -18.73
CA TRP A 117 6.38 12.47 -17.69
C TRP A 117 4.87 12.31 -17.47
N GLU A 118 4.10 12.20 -18.55
CA GLU A 118 2.63 12.14 -18.50
C GLU A 118 2.15 10.91 -17.72
N SER A 119 2.84 9.78 -17.90
CA SER A 119 2.55 8.51 -17.22
C SER A 119 2.87 8.52 -15.72
N LEU A 120 3.64 9.50 -15.26
CA LEU A 120 4.06 9.65 -13.86
C LEU A 120 3.52 10.92 -13.18
N ALA A 121 2.90 11.83 -13.92
CA ALA A 121 2.35 13.07 -13.39
C ALA A 121 1.43 12.80 -12.18
N GLY A 122 1.81 13.31 -11.01
CA GLY A 122 1.11 13.12 -9.74
C GLY A 122 1.72 12.07 -8.80
N ASP A 123 2.59 11.18 -9.28
CA ASP A 123 3.36 10.21 -8.46
C ASP A 123 4.77 10.72 -8.08
N VAL A 124 5.24 11.75 -8.78
CA VAL A 124 6.54 12.44 -8.64
C VAL A 124 6.41 13.75 -7.86
N ASP A 125 7.43 14.06 -7.04
CA ASP A 125 7.60 15.41 -6.49
C ASP A 125 8.23 16.32 -7.57
N PRO A 126 7.54 17.38 -8.02
CA PRO A 126 8.05 18.26 -9.07
C PRO A 126 9.30 19.06 -8.66
N HIS A 127 9.68 19.07 -7.38
CA HIS A 127 10.86 19.76 -6.89
C HIS A 127 12.11 18.86 -6.76
N GLU A 128 12.01 17.55 -7.01
CA GLU A 128 13.17 16.66 -7.08
C GLU A 128 13.74 16.64 -8.52
N SER A 129 14.84 17.35 -8.73
CA SER A 129 15.49 17.57 -10.03
C SER A 129 16.44 16.45 -10.49
N ASP A 130 16.28 15.22 -9.99
CA ASP A 130 17.16 14.11 -10.36
C ASP A 130 16.71 13.44 -11.66
N LEU A 131 17.69 13.14 -12.53
CA LEU A 131 17.55 12.63 -13.91
C LEU A 131 16.97 11.20 -14.07
N THR A 132 16.30 10.67 -13.03
CA THR A 132 15.52 9.41 -13.10
C THR A 132 14.03 9.59 -12.76
N PRO A 133 13.36 10.73 -13.05
CA PRO A 133 11.97 10.95 -12.64
C PRO A 133 10.99 10.10 -13.47
N TYR A 134 11.50 9.32 -14.42
CA TYR A 134 10.79 8.56 -15.44
C TYR A 134 10.67 7.08 -15.13
N ALA A 135 11.24 6.58 -14.04
CA ALA A 135 11.10 5.17 -13.69
C ALA A 135 9.90 4.95 -12.75
N ARG A 136 9.08 3.93 -13.02
CA ARG A 136 8.15 3.33 -12.07
C ARG A 136 8.71 2.00 -11.60
N VAL A 137 8.67 1.76 -10.31
CA VAL A 137 9.11 0.51 -9.70
C VAL A 137 7.90 -0.25 -9.16
N GLU A 138 7.82 -1.55 -9.49
CA GLU A 138 6.82 -2.47 -8.95
C GLU A 138 7.41 -3.27 -7.79
N TYR A 139 6.63 -3.38 -6.73
CA TYR A 139 6.86 -4.23 -5.57
C TYR A 139 5.75 -5.28 -5.48
N GLU A 140 6.07 -6.48 -4.98
CA GLU A 140 5.08 -7.52 -4.72
C GLU A 140 5.30 -8.25 -3.40
N MET A 141 4.23 -8.87 -2.93
CA MET A 141 4.24 -9.84 -1.86
C MET A 141 3.27 -10.96 -2.19
N LEU A 142 3.72 -12.20 -2.00
CA LEU A 142 2.88 -13.38 -2.10
C LEU A 142 2.35 -13.77 -0.72
N HIS A 143 1.17 -14.38 -0.69
CA HIS A 143 0.57 -14.91 0.54
C HIS A 143 1.52 -15.90 1.26
N TRP A 144 2.28 -16.69 0.49
CA TRP A 144 3.28 -17.61 1.03
C TRP A 144 4.39 -16.87 1.80
N ASP A 145 4.98 -15.82 1.20
CA ASP A 145 6.06 -15.03 1.82
C ASP A 145 5.58 -14.32 3.09
N TRP A 146 4.33 -13.82 3.05
CA TRP A 146 3.68 -13.25 4.23
C TRP A 146 3.52 -14.28 5.35
N HIS A 147 3.05 -15.48 5.00
CA HIS A 147 2.84 -16.56 5.97
C HIS A 147 4.16 -16.99 6.63
N GLN A 148 5.22 -17.20 5.84
CA GLN A 148 6.54 -17.62 6.35
C GLN A 148 7.12 -16.59 7.33
N ARG A 149 7.09 -15.29 6.99
CA ARG A 149 7.59 -14.24 7.88
C ARG A 149 6.90 -14.20 9.25
N ARG A 150 5.61 -14.54 9.32
CA ARG A 150 4.86 -14.62 10.58
C ARG A 150 5.20 -15.85 11.41
N LEU A 151 5.74 -16.90 10.80
CA LEU A 151 6.28 -18.05 11.52
C LEU A 151 7.63 -17.68 12.13
N ASP A 152 8.52 -17.08 11.34
CA ASP A 152 9.86 -16.69 11.77
C ASP A 152 9.84 -15.69 12.94
N THR A 153 8.94 -14.70 12.88
CA THR A 153 8.76 -13.70 13.95
C THR A 153 8.31 -14.33 15.27
N ARG A 154 7.51 -15.41 15.20
CA ARG A 154 7.02 -16.12 16.40
C ARG A 154 8.05 -17.05 17.03
N LEU A 155 9.06 -17.47 16.27
CA LEU A 155 10.15 -18.32 16.75
C LEU A 155 11.29 -17.49 17.39
N THR A 156 11.30 -16.18 17.19
CA THR A 156 12.34 -15.26 17.66
C THR A 156 11.89 -14.33 18.81
N SER A 157 10.65 -14.47 19.29
CA SER A 157 10.08 -13.68 20.40
C SER A 157 9.86 -14.52 21.66
#